data_AF-A0A9D4ZLH2-F1
#
_entry.id   AF-A0A9D4ZLH2-F1
#
_cell.length_a   1.000
_cell.length_b   1.000
_cell.length_c   1.000
_cell.angle_alpha   90.00
_cell.angle_beta   90.00
_cell.angle_gamma   90.00
#
_symmetry.space_group_name_H-M   'P 1'
#
loop_
_entity.id
_entity.type
_entity.pdbx_description
1 polymer ?
#
loop_
_entity_poly.entity_id
_entity_poly.type
_entity_poly.pdbx_seq_one_letter_code
_entity_poly.pdbx_strand_id
1 'polypeptide(L)'
;VKRCGEMARKLRFFKDQMTKASISVAVRSAAQKDLELDELEVKLVELETELLEINSSSDKLLRSYSELVEFQLVLKKAGVFFSSARSTASAYQRELEDVSSSSRDIPMDIPLLLEQEMQTDPSKQTRLGFITGLIAKTKVAAFERILFRATRGNLFFKQALVEEPVLDPATNEKVEKLVFVVFFSGERARMKVMKICEAFGANKYPFPEEVGHQAQMIDEVSTRLAELKATIDAGSRHRDSMLSMISYQIEPWSLMVRKQKAVYHILNMLNIDVTRKCLVAEGWCPVSAKLQVVFLRLE
;
A
#
# COMPACT_ATOMS: atom_id res chain seq x y z
N VAL A 1 -8.12 -5.13 -38.97
CA VAL A 1 -8.84 -5.94 -37.95
C VAL A 1 -8.11 -6.04 -36.60
N LYS A 2 -6.88 -6.58 -36.51
CA LYS A 2 -6.15 -6.70 -35.23
C LYS A 2 -5.98 -5.36 -34.51
N ARG A 3 -5.59 -4.32 -35.25
CA ARG A 3 -5.50 -2.93 -34.79
C ARG A 3 -6.77 -2.42 -34.09
N CYS A 4 -7.93 -2.54 -34.75
CA CYS A 4 -9.23 -2.20 -34.14
C CYS A 4 -9.56 -3.09 -32.92
N GLY A 5 -9.09 -4.34 -32.91
CA GLY A 5 -9.19 -5.23 -31.76
C GLY A 5 -8.45 -4.71 -30.54
N GLU A 6 -7.22 -4.23 -30.72
CA GLU A 6 -6.43 -3.59 -29.66
C GLU A 6 -7.08 -2.31 -29.15
N MET A 7 -7.57 -1.44 -30.03
CA MET A 7 -8.32 -0.24 -29.62
C MET A 7 -9.56 -0.60 -28.78
N ALA A 8 -10.30 -1.65 -29.18
CA ALA A 8 -11.44 -2.14 -28.42
C ALA A 8 -11.03 -2.75 -27.06
N ARG A 9 -9.83 -3.34 -26.94
CA ARG A 9 -9.27 -3.79 -25.65
C ARG A 9 -9.02 -2.58 -24.74
N LYS A 10 -8.38 -1.52 -25.22
CA LYS A 10 -8.11 -0.28 -24.46
C LYS A 10 -9.40 0.39 -23.99
N LEU A 11 -10.42 0.46 -24.85
CA LEU A 11 -11.72 0.99 -24.48
C LEU A 11 -12.42 0.17 -23.38
N ARG A 12 -12.28 -1.17 -23.40
CA ARG A 12 -12.78 -2.03 -22.30
C ARG A 12 -12.03 -1.76 -21.00
N PHE A 13 -10.71 -1.66 -21.06
CA PHE A 13 -9.89 -1.29 -19.90
C PHE A 13 -10.38 0.04 -19.27
N PHE A 14 -10.65 1.07 -20.06
CA PHE A 14 -11.18 2.33 -19.53
C PHE A 14 -12.56 2.17 -18.88
N LYS A 15 -13.48 1.39 -19.48
CA LYS A 15 -14.79 1.09 -18.88
C LYS A 15 -14.65 0.37 -17.53
N ASP A 16 -13.71 -0.58 -17.42
CA ASP A 16 -13.43 -1.28 -16.17
C ASP A 16 -12.88 -0.32 -15.10
N GLN A 17 -11.97 0.58 -15.48
CA GLN A 17 -11.42 1.61 -14.58
C GLN A 17 -12.49 2.59 -14.09
N MET A 18 -13.40 3.02 -14.97
CA MET A 18 -14.55 3.88 -14.60
C MET A 18 -15.48 3.17 -13.63
N THR A 19 -15.77 1.89 -13.88
CA THR A 19 -16.63 1.09 -13.00
C THR A 19 -16.03 0.96 -11.60
N LYS A 20 -14.71 0.70 -11.50
CA LYS A 20 -13.98 0.70 -10.22
C LYS A 20 -14.03 2.06 -9.51
N ALA A 21 -14.02 3.15 -10.27
CA ALA A 21 -14.11 4.51 -9.74
C ALA A 21 -15.56 4.98 -9.47
N SER A 22 -16.58 4.14 -9.72
CA SER A 22 -18.00 4.53 -9.64
C SER A 22 -18.37 5.74 -10.52
N ILE A 23 -17.63 5.97 -11.62
CA ILE A 23 -17.90 7.03 -12.59
C ILE A 23 -18.86 6.48 -13.64
N SER A 24 -20.07 7.05 -13.71
CA SER A 24 -21.05 6.67 -14.73
C SER A 24 -20.63 7.17 -16.11
N VAL A 25 -20.84 6.35 -17.12
CA VAL A 25 -20.72 6.78 -18.53
C VAL A 25 -21.74 7.89 -18.79
N ALA A 26 -21.28 9.02 -19.31
CA ALA A 26 -22.16 10.12 -19.64
C ALA A 26 -23.01 9.78 -20.88
N VAL A 27 -24.34 9.87 -20.75
CA VAL A 27 -25.30 9.56 -21.82
C VAL A 27 -25.30 10.60 -22.95
N ARG A 28 -24.81 11.82 -22.66
CA ARG A 28 -24.73 12.91 -23.64
C ARG A 28 -23.42 12.83 -24.41
N SER A 29 -23.50 12.29 -25.62
CA SER A 29 -22.44 12.43 -26.62
C SER A 29 -22.19 13.91 -26.86
N ALA A 30 -20.97 14.39 -26.59
CA ALA A 30 -20.52 15.67 -27.12
C ALA A 30 -20.55 15.60 -28.66
N ALA A 31 -20.87 16.71 -29.32
CA ALA A 31 -20.74 16.81 -30.77
C ALA A 31 -19.31 16.43 -31.16
N GLN A 32 -19.16 15.35 -31.93
CA GLN A 32 -17.84 14.87 -32.34
C GLN A 32 -17.25 15.87 -33.34
N LYS A 33 -16.00 16.29 -33.10
CA LYS A 33 -15.08 16.53 -34.22
C LYS A 33 -14.86 15.19 -34.91
N ASP A 34 -14.86 15.18 -36.23
CA ASP A 34 -14.44 14.03 -37.02
C ASP A 34 -12.97 13.73 -36.71
N LEU A 35 -12.74 12.89 -35.70
CA LEU A 35 -11.43 12.33 -35.39
C LEU A 35 -11.17 11.19 -36.36
N GLU A 36 -9.99 11.19 -36.97
CA GLU A 36 -9.57 10.07 -37.81
C GLU A 36 -9.20 8.85 -36.95
N LEU A 37 -9.26 7.66 -37.55
CA LEU A 37 -9.01 6.40 -36.81
C LEU A 37 -7.56 6.35 -36.27
N ASP A 38 -6.63 6.95 -37.00
CA ASP A 38 -5.22 6.99 -36.64
C ASP A 38 -4.96 7.90 -35.45
N GLU A 39 -5.56 9.09 -35.44
CA GLU A 39 -5.52 10.01 -34.30
C GLU A 39 -6.15 9.39 -33.04
N LEU A 40 -7.26 8.67 -33.21
CA LEU A 40 -7.90 7.96 -32.10
C LEU A 40 -6.97 6.89 -31.52
N GLU A 41 -6.23 6.15 -32.34
CA GLU A 41 -5.31 5.13 -31.83
C GLU A 41 -4.22 5.74 -30.96
N VAL A 42 -3.56 6.80 -31.43
CA VAL A 42 -2.51 7.49 -30.68
C VAL A 42 -3.06 7.97 -29.34
N LYS A 43 -4.20 8.64 -29.35
CA LYS A 43 -4.86 9.14 -28.14
C LYS A 43 -5.23 8.02 -27.15
N LEU A 44 -5.73 6.87 -27.64
CA LEU A 44 -6.05 5.75 -26.76
C LEU A 44 -4.81 5.13 -26.14
N VAL A 45 -3.68 5.10 -26.84
CA VAL A 45 -2.39 4.63 -26.31
C VAL A 45 -1.89 5.56 -25.22
N GLU A 46 -1.85 6.87 -25.49
CA GLU A 46 -1.40 7.89 -24.52
C GLU A 46 -2.21 7.84 -23.22
N LEU A 47 -3.55 7.80 -23.32
CA LEU A 47 -4.43 7.72 -22.16
C LEU A 47 -4.27 6.41 -21.37
N GLU A 48 -3.98 5.30 -22.06
CA GLU A 48 -3.72 4.02 -21.37
C GLU A 48 -2.40 4.08 -20.61
N THR A 49 -1.33 4.58 -21.24
CA THR A 49 -0.02 4.71 -20.58
C THR A 49 -0.11 5.62 -19.37
N GLU A 50 -0.76 6.79 -19.49
CA GLU A 50 -0.91 7.75 -18.41
C GLU A 50 -1.71 7.16 -17.24
N LEU A 51 -2.83 6.46 -17.50
CA LEU A 51 -3.61 5.81 -16.44
C LEU A 51 -2.85 4.65 -15.76
N LEU A 52 -2.04 3.90 -16.50
CA LEU A 52 -1.21 2.84 -15.92
C LEU A 52 -0.11 3.43 -15.03
N GLU A 53 0.51 4.52 -15.45
CA GLU A 53 1.51 5.25 -14.65
C GLU A 53 0.89 5.84 -13.38
N ILE A 54 -0.27 6.48 -13.47
CA ILE A 54 -1.01 7.02 -12.32
C ILE A 54 -1.38 5.90 -11.35
N ASN A 55 -1.86 4.76 -11.83
CA ASN A 55 -2.20 3.63 -10.96
C ASN A 55 -0.95 3.07 -10.26
N SER A 56 0.15 2.87 -11.00
CA SER A 56 1.39 2.33 -10.42
C SER A 56 2.04 3.28 -9.41
N SER A 57 1.97 4.58 -9.66
CA SER A 57 2.48 5.61 -8.74
C SER A 57 1.59 5.73 -7.50
N SER A 58 0.26 5.67 -7.67
CA SER A 58 -0.69 5.66 -6.56
C SER A 58 -0.47 4.46 -5.64
N ASP A 59 -0.24 3.26 -6.18
CA ASP A 59 0.06 2.07 -5.38
C ASP A 59 1.34 2.23 -4.56
N LYS A 60 2.40 2.79 -5.15
CA LYS A 60 3.67 3.06 -4.43
C LYS A 60 3.47 4.09 -3.31
N LEU A 61 2.72 5.15 -3.58
CA LEU A 61 2.42 6.19 -2.60
C LEU A 61 1.57 5.64 -1.45
N LEU A 62 0.56 4.83 -1.74
CA LEU A 62 -0.29 4.19 -0.72
C LEU A 62 0.50 3.23 0.18
N ARG A 63 1.44 2.47 -0.39
CA ARG A 63 2.35 1.62 0.41
C ARG A 63 3.22 2.45 1.34
N SER A 64 3.88 3.49 0.82
CA SER A 64 4.71 4.38 1.62
C SER A 64 3.92 5.12 2.70
N TYR A 65 2.69 5.54 2.39
CA TYR A 65 1.77 6.13 3.34
C TYR A 65 1.42 5.15 4.47
N SER A 66 1.07 3.91 4.13
CA SER A 66 0.74 2.86 5.11
C SER A 66 1.92 2.53 6.02
N GLU A 67 3.14 2.44 5.46
CA GLU A 67 4.37 2.23 6.23
C GLU A 67 4.64 3.37 7.22
N LEU A 68 4.39 4.62 6.83
CA LEU A 68 4.57 5.78 7.70
C LEU A 68 3.48 5.89 8.77
N VAL A 69 2.24 5.49 8.46
CA VAL A 69 1.16 5.40 9.46
C VAL A 69 1.53 4.38 10.53
N GLU A 70 2.00 3.20 10.11
CA GLU A 70 2.53 2.18 11.03
C GLU A 70 3.67 2.74 11.88
N PHE A 71 4.61 3.45 11.27
CA PHE A 71 5.72 4.03 12.00
C PHE A 71 5.26 5.07 13.05
N GLN A 72 4.32 5.95 12.68
CA GLN A 72 3.74 6.94 13.59
C GLN A 72 3.04 6.26 14.79
N LEU A 73 2.32 5.15 14.55
CA LEU A 73 1.67 4.38 15.60
C LEU A 73 2.69 3.76 16.56
N VAL A 74 3.80 3.22 16.04
CA VAL A 74 4.90 2.72 16.88
C VAL A 74 5.46 3.83 17.74
N LEU A 75 5.80 4.99 17.17
CA LEU A 75 6.35 6.12 17.94
C LEU A 75 5.41 6.55 19.08
N LYS A 76 4.10 6.67 18.80
CA LYS A 76 3.09 7.08 19.78
C LYS A 76 2.88 6.04 20.89
N LYS A 77 2.68 4.77 20.53
CA LYS A 77 2.36 3.71 21.52
C LYS A 77 3.62 3.22 22.24
N ALA A 78 4.77 3.14 21.57
CA ALA A 78 6.01 2.73 22.21
C ALA A 78 6.51 3.75 23.24
N GLY A 79 6.31 5.06 23.01
CA GLY A 79 6.63 6.11 23.97
C GLY A 79 6.02 5.88 25.36
N VAL A 80 4.79 5.34 25.41
CA VAL A 80 4.10 4.99 26.67
C VAL A 80 4.81 3.86 27.42
N PHE A 81 5.37 2.87 26.73
CA PHE A 81 6.11 1.78 27.38
C PHE A 81 7.41 2.27 28.00
N PHE A 82 8.16 3.11 27.28
CA PHE A 82 9.42 3.64 27.78
C PHE A 82 9.22 4.65 28.92
N SER A 83 8.19 5.50 28.85
CA SER A 83 7.86 6.41 29.95
C SER A 83 7.43 5.65 31.20
N SER A 84 6.58 4.62 31.05
CA SER A 84 6.18 3.75 32.15
C SER A 84 7.38 3.02 32.76
N ALA A 85 8.23 2.39 31.95
CA ALA A 85 9.44 1.71 32.42
C ALA A 85 10.40 2.63 33.17
N ARG A 86 10.62 3.87 32.69
CA ARG A 86 11.44 4.88 33.39
C ARG A 86 10.82 5.32 34.71
N SER A 87 9.50 5.52 34.75
CA SER A 87 8.80 5.90 35.98
C SER A 87 8.89 4.80 37.04
N THR A 88 8.75 3.54 36.66
CA THR A 88 8.89 2.39 37.56
C THR A 88 10.33 2.22 38.03
N ALA A 89 11.33 2.31 37.14
CA ALA A 89 12.74 2.21 37.51
C ALA A 89 13.16 3.32 38.50
N SER A 90 12.73 4.57 38.26
CA SER A 90 13.00 5.67 39.18
C SER A 90 12.27 5.55 40.53
N ALA A 91 11.08 4.94 40.58
CA ALA A 91 10.40 4.63 41.83
C ALA A 91 11.16 3.57 42.64
N TYR A 92 11.57 2.47 42.02
CA TYR A 92 12.39 1.43 42.68
C TYR A 92 13.73 1.98 43.18
N GLN A 93 14.35 2.89 42.42
CA GLN A 93 15.62 3.48 42.81
C GLN A 93 15.46 4.41 44.02
N ARG A 94 14.35 5.16 44.12
CA ARG A 94 14.02 5.93 45.33
C ARG A 94 13.73 5.03 46.52
N GLU A 95 13.01 3.92 46.34
CA GLU A 95 12.74 2.96 47.43
C GLU A 95 14.03 2.31 47.96
N LEU A 96 14.98 1.97 47.09
CA LEU A 96 16.29 1.45 47.49
C LEU A 96 17.15 2.49 48.24
N GLU A 97 17.08 3.76 47.85
CA GLU A 97 17.74 4.88 48.55
C GLU A 97 17.09 5.19 49.92
N ASP A 98 15.76 5.04 50.06
CA ASP A 98 15.04 5.25 51.32
C ASP A 98 15.31 4.13 52.34
N VAL A 99 15.46 2.88 51.87
CA VAL A 99 15.80 1.73 52.74
C VAL A 99 17.26 1.81 53.23
N SER A 100 18.18 2.34 52.43
CA SER A 100 19.60 2.49 52.81
C SER A 100 19.89 3.71 53.69
N SER A 101 18.97 4.68 53.77
CA SER A 101 19.07 5.82 54.69
C SER A 101 18.44 5.57 56.07
N SER A 102 17.58 4.56 56.20
CA SER A 102 16.85 4.23 57.44
C SER A 102 17.44 3.06 58.25
N SER A 103 18.47 2.37 57.74
CA SER A 103 19.12 1.24 58.43
C SER A 103 20.32 1.68 59.27
N ARG A 104 20.08 2.38 60.39
CA ARG A 104 21.11 2.60 61.43
C ARG A 104 21.01 1.72 62.66
N ASP A 105 19.94 0.96 62.89
CA ASP A 105 19.87 0.04 64.04
C ASP A 105 18.93 -1.15 63.76
N ILE A 106 19.43 -2.26 63.20
CA ILE A 106 18.75 -3.57 63.28
C ILE A 106 19.78 -4.67 63.60
N PRO A 107 19.58 -5.47 64.68
CA PRO A 107 20.50 -6.53 65.11
C PRO A 107 20.67 -7.68 64.10
N MET A 108 21.87 -8.28 64.12
CA MET A 108 22.24 -9.48 63.37
C MET A 108 21.30 -10.65 63.66
N ASP A 109 20.45 -11.01 62.70
CA ASP A 109 20.03 -12.39 62.37
C ASP A 109 18.90 -12.36 61.33
N ILE A 110 19.25 -12.15 60.06
CA ILE A 110 18.38 -12.47 58.92
C ILE A 110 19.24 -13.24 57.91
N PRO A 111 18.82 -14.44 57.43
CA PRO A 111 19.66 -15.29 56.59
C PRO A 111 20.13 -14.60 55.30
N LEU A 112 21.45 -14.49 55.17
CA LEU A 112 22.20 -14.02 54.00
C LEU A 112 21.86 -14.81 52.72
N LEU A 113 20.86 -14.36 51.97
CA LEU A 113 20.62 -14.81 50.59
C LEU A 113 20.53 -13.64 49.58
N LEU A 114 20.81 -12.40 50.01
CA LEU A 114 20.68 -11.20 49.18
C LEU A 114 22.01 -10.48 48.88
N GLU A 115 23.13 -10.89 49.46
CA GLU A 115 24.40 -10.15 49.32
C GLU A 115 25.24 -10.56 48.09
N GLN A 116 24.89 -11.62 47.35
CA GLN A 116 25.78 -12.17 46.32
C GLN A 116 25.49 -11.76 44.86
N GLU A 117 24.61 -10.78 44.59
CA GLU A 117 24.34 -10.35 43.19
C GLU A 117 24.36 -8.83 42.89
N MET A 118 24.79 -7.96 43.81
CA MET A 118 24.75 -6.50 43.55
C MET A 118 26.04 -5.71 43.73
N GLN A 119 27.20 -6.36 43.64
CA GLN A 119 28.43 -5.66 43.23
C GLN A 119 28.59 -5.69 41.71
N THR A 120 27.59 -5.19 40.98
CA THR A 120 27.81 -4.76 39.59
C THR A 120 28.34 -3.35 39.62
N ASP A 121 29.66 -3.25 39.46
CA ASP A 121 30.42 -2.12 38.96
C ASP A 121 29.53 -1.20 38.08
N PRO A 122 29.31 0.09 38.42
CA PRO A 122 28.45 1.00 37.63
C PRO A 122 28.97 1.21 36.19
N SER A 123 30.21 0.79 35.92
CA SER A 123 30.81 0.72 34.59
C SER A 123 30.26 -0.43 33.70
N LYS A 124 29.51 -1.38 34.27
CA LYS A 124 28.88 -2.52 33.57
C LYS A 124 27.35 -2.44 33.55
N GLN A 125 26.78 -1.25 33.32
CA GLN A 125 25.38 -1.19 32.88
C GLN A 125 25.24 -1.97 31.57
N THR A 126 24.73 -3.19 31.66
CA THR A 126 24.47 -4.03 30.51
C THR A 126 23.30 -3.38 29.77
N ARG A 127 23.60 -2.53 28.77
CA ARG A 127 22.58 -1.87 27.96
C ARG A 127 21.69 -2.93 27.31
N LEU A 128 20.43 -2.98 27.74
CA LEU A 128 19.40 -3.81 27.13
C LEU A 128 19.13 -3.27 25.73
N GLY A 129 19.23 -4.15 24.73
CA GLY A 129 18.77 -3.85 23.38
C GLY A 129 17.26 -4.00 23.31
N PHE A 130 16.63 -3.32 22.36
CA PHE A 130 15.21 -3.50 22.08
C PHE A 130 14.92 -3.49 20.58
N ILE A 131 13.79 -4.09 20.22
CA ILE A 131 13.20 -4.05 18.87
C ILE A 131 11.74 -3.67 19.02
N THR A 132 11.29 -2.70 18.23
CA THR A 132 9.89 -2.29 18.15
C THR A 132 9.32 -2.62 16.77
N GLY A 133 8.01 -2.83 16.71
CA GLY A 133 7.33 -3.14 15.46
C GLY A 133 5.83 -3.32 15.60
N LEU A 134 5.19 -3.67 14.49
CA LEU A 134 3.80 -4.12 14.45
C LEU A 134 3.70 -5.58 13.99
N ILE A 135 2.68 -6.25 14.51
CA ILE A 135 2.30 -7.60 14.12
C ILE A 135 0.78 -7.73 14.10
N ALA A 136 0.26 -8.59 13.21
CA ALA A 136 -1.17 -8.91 13.18
C ALA A 136 -1.62 -9.58 14.49
N LYS A 137 -2.76 -9.14 15.03
CA LYS A 137 -3.31 -9.61 16.31
C LYS A 137 -3.47 -11.12 16.39
N THR A 138 -3.88 -11.74 15.29
CA THR A 138 -4.07 -13.19 15.17
C THR A 138 -2.78 -13.99 15.41
N LYS A 139 -1.62 -13.41 15.12
CA LYS A 139 -0.30 -14.07 15.19
C LYS A 139 0.43 -13.85 16.52
N VAL A 140 -0.01 -12.88 17.33
CA VAL A 140 0.68 -12.43 18.56
C VAL A 140 0.93 -13.58 19.56
N ALA A 141 -0.08 -14.37 19.87
CA ALA A 141 0.06 -15.43 20.88
C ALA A 141 1.07 -16.51 20.47
N ALA A 142 1.20 -16.79 19.17
CA ALA A 142 2.21 -17.72 18.66
C ALA A 142 3.60 -17.05 18.65
N PHE A 143 3.67 -15.79 18.24
CA PHE A 143 4.89 -14.99 18.21
C PHE A 143 5.56 -14.91 19.60
N GLU A 144 4.80 -14.54 20.64
CA GLU A 144 5.30 -14.46 22.01
C GLU A 144 5.81 -15.81 22.53
N ARG A 145 5.09 -16.90 22.27
CA ARG A 145 5.50 -18.25 22.67
C ARG A 145 6.81 -18.67 22.01
N ILE A 146 6.99 -18.39 20.72
CA ILE A 146 8.23 -18.74 20.01
C ILE A 146 9.40 -17.88 20.49
N LEU A 147 9.17 -16.59 20.69
CA LEU A 147 10.13 -15.67 21.29
C LEU A 147 10.62 -16.20 22.65
N PHE A 148 9.70 -16.50 23.56
CA PHE A 148 10.01 -16.99 24.90
C PHE A 148 10.83 -18.29 24.87
N ARG A 149 10.45 -19.25 24.01
CA ARG A 149 11.15 -20.53 23.87
C ARG A 149 12.55 -20.34 23.28
N ALA A 150 12.71 -19.49 22.27
CA ALA A 150 13.97 -19.29 21.58
C ALA A 150 15.03 -18.60 22.46
N THR A 151 14.61 -17.73 23.38
CA THR A 151 15.48 -17.02 24.33
C THR A 151 15.53 -17.66 25.72
N ARG A 152 14.82 -18.78 25.94
CA ARG A 152 14.70 -19.46 27.23
C ARG A 152 14.15 -18.55 28.34
N GLY A 153 13.23 -17.66 28.00
CA GLY A 153 12.64 -16.70 28.93
C GLY A 153 13.47 -15.45 29.19
N ASN A 154 14.66 -15.31 28.60
CA ASN A 154 15.53 -14.14 28.79
C ASN A 154 15.16 -12.97 27.86
N LEU A 155 13.86 -12.66 27.76
CA LEU A 155 13.37 -11.46 27.07
C LEU A 155 12.20 -10.87 27.83
N PHE A 156 11.96 -9.58 27.62
CA PHE A 156 10.78 -8.90 28.12
C PHE A 156 9.93 -8.40 26.95
N PHE A 157 8.69 -8.89 26.88
CA PHE A 157 7.75 -8.58 25.80
C PHE A 157 6.66 -7.62 26.30
N LYS A 158 6.47 -6.52 25.59
CA LYS A 158 5.38 -5.55 25.82
C LYS A 158 4.59 -5.37 24.54
N GLN A 159 3.28 -5.24 24.68
CA GLN A 159 2.36 -5.06 23.56
C GLN A 159 1.26 -4.05 23.88
N ALA A 160 0.81 -3.33 22.85
CA ALA A 160 -0.34 -2.42 22.91
C ALA A 160 -1.22 -2.66 21.70
N LEU A 161 -2.53 -2.67 21.94
CA LEU A 161 -3.53 -2.74 20.89
C LEU A 161 -3.56 -1.43 20.11
N VAL A 162 -3.62 -1.54 18.78
CA VAL A 162 -4.02 -0.43 17.92
C VAL A 162 -5.53 -0.45 17.82
N GLU A 163 -6.17 0.66 18.19
CA GLU A 163 -7.64 0.77 18.28
C GLU A 163 -8.31 0.71 16.90
N GLU A 164 -7.65 1.24 15.87
CA GLU A 164 -8.17 1.27 14.50
C GLU A 164 -7.43 0.24 13.61
N PRO A 165 -8.16 -0.49 12.75
CA PRO A 165 -7.53 -1.41 11.81
C PRO A 165 -6.71 -0.64 10.77
N VAL A 166 -5.44 -1.05 10.61
CA VAL A 166 -4.48 -0.38 9.73
C VAL A 166 -4.39 -1.14 8.42
N LEU A 167 -4.17 -0.42 7.32
CA LEU A 167 -3.90 -1.03 6.02
C LEU A 167 -2.53 -1.68 6.04
N ASP A 168 -2.47 -2.96 5.70
CA ASP A 168 -1.22 -3.68 5.60
C ASP A 168 -0.45 -3.31 4.32
N PRO A 169 0.80 -2.81 4.39
CA PRO A 169 1.54 -2.34 3.22
C PRO A 169 1.73 -3.40 2.11
N ALA A 170 1.72 -4.68 2.47
CA ALA A 170 1.91 -5.78 1.52
C ALA A 170 0.59 -6.22 0.85
N THR A 171 -0.51 -6.28 1.61
CA THR A 171 -1.79 -6.85 1.15
C THR A 171 -2.85 -5.80 0.83
N ASN A 172 -2.66 -4.54 1.26
CA ASN A 172 -3.67 -3.46 1.22
C ASN A 172 -4.98 -3.81 1.93
N GLU A 173 -4.98 -4.81 2.81
CA GLU A 173 -6.14 -5.19 3.61
C GLU A 173 -6.13 -4.49 4.96
N LYS A 174 -7.32 -4.17 5.47
CA LYS A 174 -7.49 -3.62 6.82
C LYS A 174 -7.33 -4.74 7.83
N VAL A 175 -6.26 -4.69 8.62
CA VAL A 175 -5.92 -5.72 9.60
C VAL A 175 -5.78 -5.10 11.00
N GLU A 176 -6.34 -5.77 12.00
CA GLU A 176 -6.08 -5.42 13.40
C GLU A 176 -4.63 -5.78 13.76
N LYS A 177 -3.85 -4.77 14.12
CA LYS A 177 -2.43 -4.91 14.47
C LYS A 177 -2.18 -4.52 15.93
N LEU A 178 -1.08 -5.04 16.49
CA LEU A 178 -0.55 -4.63 17.78
C LEU A 178 0.86 -4.08 17.61
N VAL A 179 1.14 -3.01 18.35
CA VAL A 179 2.51 -2.51 18.53
C VAL A 179 3.16 -3.36 19.61
N PHE A 180 4.38 -3.83 19.34
CA PHE A 180 5.16 -4.58 20.33
C PHE A 180 6.53 -3.95 20.55
N VAL A 181 7.09 -4.21 21.73
CA VAL A 181 8.47 -3.91 22.10
C VAL A 181 9.05 -5.16 22.75
N VAL A 182 10.18 -5.63 22.21
CA VAL A 182 10.93 -6.77 22.77
C VAL A 182 12.25 -6.23 23.30
N PHE A 183 12.47 -6.35 24.61
CA PHE A 183 13.76 -6.07 25.24
C PHE A 183 14.56 -7.38 25.37
N PHE A 184 15.85 -7.32 25.06
CA PHE A 184 16.76 -8.46 25.10
C PHE A 184 18.17 -8.01 25.50
N SER A 185 18.95 -8.95 26.01
CA SER A 185 20.37 -8.74 26.29
C SER A 185 21.23 -9.61 25.37
N GLY A 186 22.24 -8.99 24.75
CA GLY A 186 23.23 -9.66 23.90
C GLY A 186 22.83 -9.88 22.44
N GLU A 187 23.84 -9.95 21.57
CA GLU A 187 23.69 -10.02 20.11
C GLU A 187 23.04 -11.32 19.62
N ARG A 188 23.27 -12.43 20.33
CA ARG A 188 22.64 -13.72 19.99
C ARG A 188 21.12 -13.68 20.13
N ALA A 189 20.61 -12.95 21.14
CA ALA A 189 19.18 -12.77 21.32
C ALA A 189 18.62 -11.87 20.22
N ARG A 190 19.30 -10.76 19.91
CA ARG A 190 18.96 -9.85 18.80
C ARG A 190 18.76 -10.60 17.47
N MET A 191 19.71 -11.43 17.07
CA MET A 191 19.62 -12.21 15.83
C MET A 191 18.43 -13.17 15.82
N LYS A 192 18.12 -13.82 16.95
CA LYS A 192 16.95 -14.70 17.07
C LYS A 192 15.65 -13.92 16.95
N VAL A 193 15.52 -12.81 17.67
CA VAL A 193 14.33 -11.95 17.62
C VAL A 193 14.10 -11.43 16.20
N MET A 194 15.15 -10.96 15.52
CA MET A 194 15.08 -10.50 14.12
C MET A 194 14.53 -11.57 13.18
N LYS A 195 15.08 -12.79 13.24
CA LYS A 195 14.63 -13.93 12.42
C LYS A 195 13.17 -14.31 12.72
N ILE A 196 12.75 -14.25 13.99
CA ILE A 196 11.36 -14.54 14.36
C ILE A 196 10.44 -13.43 13.84
N CYS A 197 10.81 -12.15 13.94
CA CYS A 197 10.04 -11.06 13.36
C CYS A 197 9.86 -11.24 11.84
N GLU A 198 10.91 -11.63 11.12
CA GLU A 198 10.84 -11.92 9.67
C GLU A 198 9.91 -13.10 9.37
N ALA A 199 10.03 -14.21 10.10
CA ALA A 199 9.20 -15.40 9.90
C ALA A 199 7.70 -15.15 10.14
N PHE A 200 7.36 -14.23 11.04
CA PHE A 200 5.98 -13.88 11.34
C PHE A 200 5.40 -12.76 10.44
N GLY A 201 6.25 -12.11 9.63
CA GLY A 201 5.89 -10.94 8.83
C GLY A 201 5.62 -9.71 9.69
N ALA A 202 6.39 -9.53 10.77
CA ALA A 202 6.30 -8.35 11.63
C ALA A 202 7.13 -7.20 11.05
N ASN A 203 6.48 -6.06 10.85
CA ASN A 203 7.12 -4.83 10.37
C ASN A 203 7.86 -4.18 11.54
N LYS A 204 9.14 -3.89 11.36
CA LYS A 204 10.02 -3.36 12.40
C LYS A 204 10.34 -1.91 12.08
N TYR A 205 10.32 -1.07 13.10
CA TYR A 205 10.59 0.35 12.94
C TYR A 205 11.67 0.81 13.93
N PRO A 206 12.55 1.75 13.54
CA PRO A 206 13.51 2.32 14.50
C PRO A 206 12.76 3.16 15.53
N PHE A 207 13.18 3.13 16.78
CA PHE A 207 12.59 3.97 17.83
C PHE A 207 13.71 4.59 18.67
N PRO A 208 13.83 5.93 18.75
CA PRO A 208 14.86 6.58 19.56
C PRO A 208 14.52 6.50 21.05
N GLU A 209 15.50 6.28 21.92
CA GLU A 209 15.29 6.28 23.38
C GLU A 209 15.08 7.69 23.96
N GLU A 210 15.69 8.69 23.31
CA GLU A 210 15.70 10.08 23.76
C GLU A 210 14.37 10.78 23.45
N VAL A 211 13.76 11.40 24.47
CA VAL A 211 12.43 12.03 24.37
C VAL A 211 12.40 13.20 23.39
N GLY A 212 13.47 14.01 23.34
CA GLY A 212 13.58 15.12 22.39
C GLY A 212 13.57 14.64 20.94
N HIS A 213 14.36 13.61 20.63
CA HIS A 213 14.41 12.99 19.30
C HIS A 213 13.09 12.26 18.98
N GLN A 214 12.43 11.61 19.95
CA GLN A 214 11.09 11.03 19.75
C GLN A 214 10.08 12.08 19.27
N ALA A 215 10.02 13.24 19.94
CA ALA A 215 9.11 14.32 19.58
C ALA A 215 9.40 14.86 18.17
N GLN A 216 10.68 15.06 17.84
CA GLN A 216 11.12 15.50 16.50
C GLN A 216 10.71 14.49 15.41
N MET A 217 10.94 13.19 15.61
CA MET A 217 10.55 12.17 14.64
C MET A 217 9.03 12.09 14.47
N ILE A 218 8.26 12.25 15.55
CA ILE A 218 6.79 12.26 15.46
C ILE A 218 6.33 13.43 14.60
N ASP A 219 6.90 14.62 14.78
CA ASP A 219 6.55 15.81 14.02
C ASP A 219 6.94 15.68 12.54
N GLU A 220 8.15 15.20 12.26
CA GLU A 220 8.65 14.93 10.91
C GLU A 220 7.76 13.91 10.17
N VAL A 221 7.47 12.77 10.82
CA VAL A 221 6.60 11.72 10.25
C VAL A 221 5.19 12.25 10.03
N SER A 222 4.66 13.06 10.95
CA SER A 222 3.33 13.65 10.83
C SER A 222 3.24 14.62 9.66
N THR A 223 4.27 15.46 9.48
CA THR A 223 4.37 16.39 8.35
C THR A 223 4.43 15.62 7.02
N ARG A 224 5.33 14.62 6.93
CA ARG A 224 5.46 13.78 5.73
C ARG A 224 4.19 12.99 5.42
N LEU A 225 3.46 12.53 6.44
CA LEU A 225 2.16 11.88 6.27
C LEU A 225 1.11 12.84 5.67
N ALA A 226 1.08 14.09 6.14
CA ALA A 226 0.17 15.10 5.61
C ALA A 226 0.49 15.42 4.13
N GLU A 227 1.77 15.57 3.79
CA GLU A 227 2.23 15.80 2.42
C GLU A 227 1.87 14.63 1.47
N LEU A 228 2.17 13.39 1.89
CA LEU A 228 1.84 12.20 1.12
C LEU A 228 0.34 12.06 0.92
N LYS A 229 -0.46 12.31 1.96
CA LYS A 229 -1.92 12.31 1.85
C LYS A 229 -2.41 13.33 0.84
N ALA A 230 -1.89 14.56 0.88
CA ALA A 230 -2.22 15.59 -0.09
C ALA A 230 -1.85 15.19 -1.53
N THR A 231 -0.71 14.52 -1.71
CA THR A 231 -0.28 14.01 -3.03
C THR A 231 -1.15 12.87 -3.53
N ILE A 232 -1.52 11.92 -2.65
CA ILE A 232 -2.46 10.83 -2.97
C ILE A 232 -3.82 11.40 -3.36
N ASP A 233 -4.34 12.36 -2.59
CA ASP A 233 -5.62 13.01 -2.88
C ASP A 233 -5.57 13.79 -4.20
N ALA A 234 -4.45 14.47 -4.49
CA ALA A 234 -4.24 15.15 -5.76
C ALA A 234 -4.17 14.16 -6.94
N GLY A 235 -3.45 13.04 -6.78
CA GLY A 235 -3.37 11.96 -7.77
C GLY A 235 -4.73 11.32 -8.03
N SER A 236 -5.53 11.08 -6.99
CA SER A 236 -6.90 10.56 -7.13
C SER A 236 -7.79 11.54 -7.90
N ARG A 237 -7.76 12.83 -7.55
CA ARG A 237 -8.53 13.86 -8.28
C ARG A 237 -8.12 13.95 -9.75
N HIS A 238 -6.81 13.88 -10.03
CA HIS A 238 -6.30 13.90 -11.40
C HIS A 238 -6.81 12.69 -12.20
N ARG A 239 -6.70 11.49 -11.63
CA ARG A 239 -7.23 10.24 -12.20
C ARG A 239 -8.74 10.33 -12.46
N ASP A 240 -9.51 10.83 -11.49
CA ASP A 240 -10.97 10.93 -11.60
C ASP A 240 -11.39 11.96 -12.66
N SER A 241 -10.66 13.06 -12.78
CA SER A 241 -10.84 14.05 -13.84
C SER A 241 -10.58 13.46 -15.23
N MET A 242 -9.49 12.71 -15.39
CA MET A 242 -9.19 12.01 -16.64
C MET A 242 -10.27 10.99 -17.00
N LEU A 243 -10.65 10.13 -16.06
CA LEU A 243 -11.71 9.14 -16.28
C LEU A 243 -13.04 9.81 -16.61
N SER A 244 -13.35 10.95 -15.98
CA SER A 244 -14.52 11.76 -16.32
C SER A 244 -14.45 12.30 -17.76
N MET A 245 -13.31 12.83 -18.20
CA MET A 245 -13.11 13.26 -19.59
C MET A 245 -13.31 12.11 -20.58
N ILE A 246 -12.74 10.93 -20.29
CA ILE A 246 -12.89 9.73 -21.13
C ILE A 246 -14.36 9.28 -21.16
N SER A 247 -15.08 9.40 -20.05
CA SER A 247 -16.48 8.94 -19.93
C SER A 247 -17.43 9.60 -20.93
N TYR A 248 -17.16 10.85 -21.33
CA TYR A 248 -17.94 11.57 -22.35
C TYR A 248 -17.67 11.09 -23.78
N GLN A 249 -16.49 10.51 -24.02
CA GLN A 249 -16.00 10.16 -25.35
C GLN A 249 -15.98 8.65 -25.61
N ILE A 250 -16.13 7.83 -24.57
CA ILE A 250 -15.97 6.38 -24.63
C ILE A 250 -16.98 5.72 -25.58
N GLU A 251 -18.23 6.20 -25.62
CA GLU A 251 -19.27 5.59 -26.47
C GLU A 251 -19.11 5.97 -27.94
N PRO A 252 -18.88 7.26 -28.30
CA PRO A 252 -18.52 7.62 -29.66
C PRO A 252 -17.29 6.88 -30.20
N TRP A 253 -16.20 6.80 -29.40
CA TRP A 253 -15.01 6.04 -29.77
C TRP A 253 -15.30 4.54 -29.95
N SER A 254 -16.11 3.96 -29.06
CA SER A 254 -16.54 2.57 -29.18
C SER A 254 -17.33 2.31 -30.46
N LEU A 255 -18.25 3.21 -30.81
CA LEU A 255 -19.03 3.10 -32.04
C LEU A 255 -18.13 3.19 -33.28
N MET A 256 -17.20 4.15 -33.31
CA MET A 256 -16.26 4.33 -34.42
C MET A 256 -15.39 3.08 -34.63
N VAL A 257 -14.76 2.57 -33.57
CA VAL A 257 -13.93 1.35 -33.63
C VAL A 257 -14.76 0.14 -34.07
N ARG A 258 -16.01 0.01 -33.60
CA ARG A 258 -16.91 -1.08 -33.99
C ARG A 258 -17.30 -1.01 -35.46
N LYS A 259 -17.64 0.18 -35.96
CA LYS A 259 -17.93 0.43 -37.39
C LYS A 259 -16.73 0.08 -38.25
N GLN A 260 -15.55 0.61 -37.94
CA GLN A 260 -14.33 0.35 -38.70
C GLN A 260 -13.93 -1.13 -38.67
N LYS A 261 -14.05 -1.79 -37.51
CA LYS A 261 -13.83 -3.25 -37.40
C LYS A 261 -14.80 -4.03 -38.28
N ALA A 262 -16.08 -3.64 -38.33
CA ALA A 262 -17.07 -4.28 -39.18
C ALA A 262 -16.76 -4.09 -40.67
N VAL A 263 -16.39 -2.87 -41.09
CA VAL A 263 -15.95 -2.59 -42.48
C VAL A 263 -14.78 -3.49 -42.85
N TYR A 264 -13.71 -3.53 -42.05
CA TYR A 264 -12.58 -4.42 -42.32
C TYR A 264 -12.94 -5.91 -42.29
N HIS A 265 -13.92 -6.31 -41.48
CA HIS A 265 -14.39 -7.69 -41.48
C HIS A 265 -15.10 -8.04 -42.79
N ILE A 266 -15.98 -7.16 -43.29
CA ILE A 266 -16.65 -7.34 -44.58
C ILE A 266 -15.64 -7.31 -45.73
N LEU A 267 -14.70 -6.35 -45.74
CA LEU A 267 -13.64 -6.28 -46.76
C LEU A 267 -12.82 -7.57 -46.84
N ASN A 268 -12.59 -8.23 -45.71
CA ASN A 268 -11.91 -9.53 -45.67
C ASN A 268 -12.72 -10.70 -46.26
N MET A 269 -14.03 -10.54 -46.45
CA MET A 269 -14.89 -11.53 -47.12
C MET A 269 -14.97 -11.29 -48.63
N LEU A 270 -14.48 -10.16 -49.12
CA LEU A 270 -14.50 -9.81 -50.54
C LEU A 270 -13.31 -10.43 -51.26
N ASN A 271 -13.47 -10.73 -52.54
CA ASN A 271 -12.39 -11.23 -53.37
C ASN A 271 -11.61 -10.06 -53.99
N ILE A 272 -10.28 -10.20 -54.08
CA ILE A 272 -9.39 -9.15 -54.60
C ILE A 272 -9.08 -9.44 -56.07
N ASP A 273 -9.51 -8.56 -56.97
CA ASP A 273 -9.07 -8.58 -58.37
C ASP A 273 -7.83 -7.68 -58.51
N VAL A 274 -6.65 -8.33 -58.52
CA VAL A 274 -5.35 -7.65 -58.59
C VAL A 274 -5.15 -6.93 -59.93
N THR A 275 -5.75 -7.43 -61.02
CA THR A 275 -5.60 -6.85 -62.36
C THR A 275 -6.34 -5.52 -62.47
N ARG A 276 -7.52 -5.42 -61.84
CA ARG A 276 -8.36 -4.21 -61.89
C ARG A 276 -8.30 -3.34 -60.64
N LYS A 277 -7.51 -3.73 -59.63
CA LYS A 277 -7.42 -3.07 -58.32
C LYS A 277 -8.79 -2.83 -57.68
N CYS A 278 -9.71 -3.79 -57.84
CA CYS A 278 -11.06 -3.70 -57.29
C CYS A 278 -11.38 -4.88 -56.37
N LEU A 279 -12.38 -4.70 -55.53
CA LEU A 279 -12.94 -5.75 -54.69
C LEU A 279 -14.24 -6.24 -55.31
N VAL A 280 -14.40 -7.56 -55.40
CA VAL A 280 -15.60 -8.21 -55.92
C VAL A 280 -16.35 -8.85 -54.77
N ALA A 281 -17.65 -8.57 -54.70
CA ALA A 281 -18.54 -9.02 -53.66
C ALA A 281 -19.83 -9.58 -54.26
N GLU A 282 -20.38 -10.62 -53.63
CA GLU A 282 -21.73 -11.09 -53.87
C GLU A 282 -22.55 -10.90 -52.60
N GLY A 283 -23.81 -10.47 -52.74
CA GLY A 283 -24.66 -10.16 -51.61
C GLY A 283 -26.14 -10.20 -51.97
N TRP A 284 -26.96 -10.50 -50.96
CA TRP A 284 -28.41 -10.52 -51.09
C TRP A 284 -28.98 -9.12 -50.87
N CYS A 285 -29.87 -8.68 -51.75
CA CYS A 285 -30.66 -7.46 -51.57
C CYS A 285 -32.14 -7.73 -51.91
N PRO A 286 -33.10 -7.07 -51.22
CA PRO A 286 -34.51 -7.14 -51.61
C PRO A 286 -34.71 -6.63 -53.04
N VAL A 287 -35.57 -7.30 -53.80
CA VAL A 287 -35.85 -6.93 -55.20
C VAL A 287 -36.35 -5.48 -55.32
N SER A 288 -37.10 -5.01 -54.32
CA SER A 288 -37.57 -3.61 -54.24
C SER A 288 -36.44 -2.58 -54.07
N ALA A 289 -35.31 -2.97 -53.50
CA ALA A 289 -34.16 -2.09 -53.27
C ALA A 289 -33.14 -2.13 -54.42
N LYS A 290 -33.35 -2.94 -55.47
CA LYS A 290 -32.41 -3.12 -56.57
C LYS A 290 -32.01 -1.81 -57.26
N LEU A 291 -32.95 -0.86 -57.38
CA LEU A 291 -32.70 0.46 -57.98
C LEU A 291 -31.85 1.39 -57.10
N GLN A 292 -31.70 1.08 -55.80
CA GLN A 292 -30.90 1.86 -54.85
C GLN A 292 -29.48 1.32 -54.68
N VAL A 293 -29.17 0.17 -55.29
CA VAL A 293 -27.82 -0.41 -55.25
C VAL A 293 -26.94 0.33 -56.25
N VAL A 294 -26.04 1.17 -55.72
CA VAL A 294 -25.05 1.91 -56.51
C VAL A 294 -23.73 1.15 -56.49
N PHE A 295 -23.26 0.70 -57.65
CA PHE A 295 -21.92 0.14 -57.80
C PHE A 295 -20.93 1.30 -57.92
N LEU A 296 -20.25 1.61 -56.81
CA LEU A 296 -19.17 2.60 -56.81
C LEU A 296 -17.94 1.97 -57.46
N ARG A 297 -17.58 2.46 -58.65
CA ARG A 297 -16.28 2.20 -59.26
C ARG A 297 -15.30 3.20 -58.65
N LEU A 298 -14.32 2.71 -57.89
CA LEU A 298 -13.18 3.54 -57.48
C LEU A 298 -12.34 3.78 -58.75
N GLU A 299 -12.34 5.00 -59.26
CA GLU A 299 -11.46 5.45 -60.35
C GLU A 299 -10.02 5.64 -59.85
#